data_AF-B5HGY0-F1
#
_entry.id   AF-B5HGY0-F1
#
_cell.length_a   1.000
_cell.length_b   1.000
_cell.length_c   1.000
_cell.angle_alpha   90.00
_cell.angle_beta   90.00
_cell.angle_gamma   90.00
#
_symmetry.space_group_name_H-M   'P 1'
#
loop_
_entity.id
_entity.type
_entity.pdbx_description
1 polymer ?
#
loop_
_entity_poly.entity_id
_entity_poly.type
_entity_poly.pdbx_seq_one_letter_code
_entity_poly.pdbx_strand_id
1 'polypeptide(L)'
;MILPVSDETPICSAKGCRTGAVWVLAWNNPKLHTPDRRKTWLACEEHREHLSQFLGVRGFLKDVVTLEEWQRGAGSGSAADG
;
A
#
# COMPACT_ATOMS: atom_id res chain seq x y z
N MET A 1 7.88 -19.09 23.50
CA MET A 1 6.82 -18.06 23.56
C MET A 1 6.59 -17.60 22.12
N ILE A 2 5.50 -18.04 21.48
CA ILE A 2 5.15 -17.64 20.11
C ILE A 2 4.24 -16.42 20.26
N LEU A 3 4.70 -15.26 19.80
CA LEU A 3 3.87 -14.04 19.76
C LEU A 3 2.73 -14.27 18.77
N PRO A 4 1.50 -13.81 19.06
CA PRO A 4 0.41 -13.91 18.09
C PRO A 4 0.79 -13.04 16.88
N VAL A 5 0.93 -13.67 15.72
CA VAL A 5 0.84 -12.93 14.46
C VAL A 5 -0.60 -12.46 14.38
N SER A 6 -0.83 -11.16 14.42
CA SER A 6 -2.18 -10.63 14.17
C SER A 6 -2.54 -11.00 12.73
N ASP A 7 -3.41 -12.01 12.58
CA ASP A 7 -3.95 -12.53 11.32
C ASP A 7 -4.96 -11.56 10.68
N GLU A 8 -4.77 -10.25 10.90
CA GLU A 8 -5.66 -9.25 10.34
C GLU A 8 -5.33 -9.12 8.85
N THR A 9 -6.22 -9.66 8.03
CA THR A 9 -6.14 -9.52 6.58
C THR A 9 -6.02 -8.02 6.26
N PRO A 10 -4.95 -7.57 5.59
CA PRO A 10 -4.77 -6.16 5.27
C PRO A 10 -5.96 -5.63 4.49
N ILE A 11 -6.45 -4.45 4.88
CA ILE A 11 -7.68 -3.85 4.34
C ILE A 11 -7.37 -2.77 3.32
N CYS A 12 -8.22 -2.64 2.31
CA CYS A 12 -8.12 -1.58 1.31
C CYS A 12 -8.15 -0.17 1.94
N SER A 13 -7.24 0.70 1.50
CA SER A 13 -7.13 2.10 1.92
C SER A 13 -8.19 3.02 1.31
N ALA A 14 -9.01 2.54 0.38
CA ALA A 14 -10.10 3.33 -0.17
C ALA A 14 -11.10 3.70 0.93
N LYS A 15 -11.53 4.97 0.95
CA LYS A 15 -12.41 5.49 1.99
C LYS A 15 -13.71 4.68 2.05
N GLY A 16 -14.00 4.13 3.23
CA GLY A 16 -15.20 3.32 3.46
C GLY A 16 -15.12 1.88 2.95
N CYS A 17 -14.05 1.49 2.25
CA CYS A 17 -13.85 0.10 1.86
C CYS A 17 -13.39 -0.73 3.07
N ARG A 18 -13.86 -1.97 3.13
CA ARG A 18 -13.49 -2.98 4.13
C ARG A 18 -13.06 -4.30 3.49
N THR A 19 -12.95 -4.34 2.17
CA THR A 19 -12.51 -5.52 1.43
C THR A 19 -11.02 -5.74 1.67
N GLY A 20 -10.62 -7.02 1.72
CA GLY A 20 -9.21 -7.41 1.78
C GLY A 20 -8.42 -6.82 0.60
N ALA A 21 -7.24 -6.31 0.89
CA ALA A 21 -6.32 -5.81 -0.10
C ALA A 21 -5.51 -6.95 -0.71
N VAL A 22 -5.28 -6.86 -2.01
CA VAL A 22 -4.43 -7.78 -2.78
C VAL A 22 -3.37 -7.03 -3.60
N TRP A 23 -3.38 -5.69 -3.53
CA TRP A 23 -2.45 -4.80 -4.21
C TRP A 23 -1.83 -3.80 -3.24
N VAL A 24 -0.61 -3.38 -3.56
CA VAL A 24 0.14 -2.32 -2.89
C VAL A 24 0.52 -1.27 -3.92
N LEU A 25 0.15 -0.03 -3.65
CA LEU A 25 0.49 1.13 -4.47
C LEU A 25 1.57 1.92 -3.71
N ALA A 26 2.79 1.90 -4.22
CA ALA A 26 3.87 2.73 -3.71
C ALA A 26 3.78 4.12 -4.33
N TRP A 27 3.85 5.15 -3.51
CA TRP A 27 3.70 6.53 -3.96
C TRP A 27 4.59 7.51 -3.19
N ASN A 28 4.89 8.65 -3.82
CA ASN A 28 5.66 9.73 -3.24
C ASN A 28 5.10 11.07 -3.70
N ASN A 29 4.83 11.97 -2.75
CA ASN A 29 4.50 13.36 -3.05
C ASN A 29 5.78 14.21 -2.91
N PRO A 30 6.42 14.61 -4.02
CA PRO A 30 7.70 15.32 -3.98
C PRO A 30 7.60 16.73 -3.37
N LYS A 31 6.39 17.27 -3.22
CA LYS A 31 6.19 18.56 -2.53
C LYS A 31 6.32 18.44 -1.02
N LEU A 32 6.15 17.24 -0.44
CA LEU A 32 6.13 17.00 1.00
C LEU A 32 7.19 16.02 1.48
N HIS A 33 7.71 15.18 0.58
CA HIS A 33 8.59 14.06 0.92
C HIS A 33 9.84 14.08 0.04
N THR A 34 10.97 13.69 0.63
CA THR A 34 12.20 13.43 -0.14
C THR A 34 11.97 12.27 -1.12
N PRO A 35 12.75 12.18 -2.22
CA PRO A 35 12.57 11.12 -3.23
C PRO A 35 12.67 9.70 -2.67
N ASP A 36 13.46 9.51 -1.62
CA ASP A 36 13.67 8.23 -0.94
C ASP A 36 12.48 7.81 -0.08
N ARG A 37 11.64 8.75 0.39
CA ARG A 37 10.50 8.42 1.25
C ARG A 37 9.28 8.03 0.41
N ARG A 38 8.97 6.74 0.36
CA ARG A 38 7.77 6.21 -0.29
C ARG A 38 6.75 5.77 0.73
N LYS A 39 5.50 6.19 0.54
CA LYS A 39 4.36 5.68 1.30
C LYS A 39 3.68 4.57 0.50
N THR A 40 2.90 3.75 1.18
CA THR A 40 2.14 2.64 0.59
C THR A 40 0.66 2.79 0.86
N TRP A 41 -0.16 2.55 -0.16
CA TRP A 41 -1.60 2.33 -0.01
C TRP A 41 -1.96 0.92 -0.41
N LEU A 42 -2.92 0.33 0.29
CA LEU A 42 -3.42 -1.01 0.03
C LEU A 42 -4.70 -0.93 -0.80
N ALA A 43 -4.87 -1.83 -1.77
CA ALA A 43 -6.06 -1.86 -2.60
C ALA A 43 -6.62 -3.27 -2.80
N CYS A 44 -7.94 -3.40 -2.77
CA CYS A 44 -8.63 -4.56 -3.34
C CYS A 44 -8.67 -4.46 -4.87
N GLU A 45 -9.11 -5.53 -5.54
CA GLU A 45 -9.25 -5.56 -7.00
C GLU A 45 -10.07 -4.40 -7.55
N GLU A 46 -11.21 -4.10 -6.91
CA GLU A 46 -12.13 -3.05 -7.34
C GLU A 46 -11.52 -1.65 -7.29
N HIS A 47 -10.71 -1.37 -6.26
CA HIS A 47 -10.20 -0.02 -6.01
C HIS A 47 -8.80 0.24 -6.53
N ARG A 48 -8.09 -0.79 -7.01
CA ARG A 48 -6.72 -0.67 -7.54
C ARG A 48 -6.62 0.41 -8.61
N GLU A 49 -7.50 0.35 -9.61
CA GLU A 49 -7.45 1.25 -10.76
C GLU A 49 -7.75 2.70 -10.33
N HIS A 50 -8.81 2.92 -9.56
CA HIS A 50 -9.17 4.25 -9.07
C HIS A 50 -8.03 4.90 -8.27
N LEU A 51 -7.44 4.19 -7.30
CA LEU A 51 -6.34 4.73 -6.51
C LEU A 51 -5.09 4.98 -7.36
N SER A 52 -4.81 4.12 -8.33
CA SER A 52 -3.69 4.28 -9.28
C SER A 52 -3.88 5.53 -10.14
N GLN A 53 -5.08 5.74 -10.68
CA GLN A 53 -5.40 6.94 -11.46
C GLN A 53 -5.28 8.21 -10.62
N PHE A 54 -5.80 8.19 -9.38
CA PHE A 54 -5.70 9.32 -8.46
C PHE A 54 -4.25 9.76 -8.21
N LEU A 55 -3.35 8.80 -8.00
CA LEU A 55 -1.93 9.04 -7.80
C LEU A 55 -1.21 9.39 -9.11
N GLY A 56 -1.61 8.74 -10.22
CA GLY A 56 -1.03 8.90 -11.55
C GLY A 56 -1.23 10.29 -12.13
N VAL A 57 -2.44 10.85 -12.08
CA VAL A 57 -2.71 12.20 -12.59
C VAL A 57 -1.95 13.30 -11.83
N ARG A 58 -1.47 12.99 -10.62
CA ARG A 58 -0.64 13.89 -9.80
C ARG A 58 0.87 13.62 -9.93
N GLY A 59 1.26 12.59 -10.67
CA GLY A 59 2.65 12.16 -10.80
C GLY A 59 3.23 11.55 -9.51
N PHE A 60 2.38 11.10 -8.59
CA PHE A 60 2.80 10.56 -7.29
C PHE A 60 3.00 9.05 -7.31
N LEU A 61 2.36 8.34 -8.24
CA LEU A 61 2.45 6.89 -8.35
C LEU A 61 3.88 6.49 -8.71
N LYS A 62 4.43 5.52 -7.99
CA LYS A 62 5.78 4.98 -8.23
C LYS A 62 5.75 3.54 -8.66
N ASP A 63 4.93 2.71 -8.02
CA ASP A 63 4.84 1.30 -8.34
C ASP A 63 3.47 0.74 -7.93
N VAL A 64 3.07 -0.36 -8.57
CA VAL A 64 1.88 -1.14 -8.23
C VAL A 64 2.26 -2.61 -8.30
N VAL A 65 2.32 -3.25 -7.14
CA VAL A 65 2.67 -4.66 -6.99
C VAL A 65 1.58 -5.41 -6.26
N THR A 66 1.54 -6.72 -6.40
CA THR A 66 0.64 -7.52 -5.56
C THR A 66 1.07 -7.44 -4.10
N LEU A 67 0.11 -7.58 -3.20
CA LEU A 67 0.38 -7.66 -1.77
C LEU A 67 1.32 -8.83 -1.45
N GLU A 68 1.17 -9.95 -2.15
CA GLU A 68 2.02 -11.12 -1.97
C GLU A 68 3.49 -10.81 -2.33
N GLU A 69 3.74 -10.18 -3.49
CA GLU A 69 5.10 -9.77 -3.89
C GLU A 69 5.69 -8.78 -2.89
N TRP A 70 4.88 -7.80 -2.44
CA TRP A 70 5.32 -6.83 -1.46
C TRP A 70 5.66 -7.48 -0.12
N GLN A 71 4.84 -8.40 0.39
CA GLN A 71 5.09 -9.13 1.65
C GLN A 71 6.34 -10.02 1.55
N ARG A 72 6.55 -10.69 0.41
CA ARG A 72 7.76 -11.47 0.14
C ARG A 72 9.02 -10.61 0.19
N GLY A 73 8.95 -9.37 -0.30
CA GLY A 73 10.04 -8.39 -0.22
C GLY A 73 10.14 -7.63 1.11
N ALA A 74 9.04 -7.51 1.85
CA ALA A 74 8.94 -6.76 3.11
C ALA A 74 9.34 -7.56 4.35
N GLY A 75 9.78 -8.81 4.20
CA GLY A 75 10.39 -9.64 5.26
C GLY A 75 11.60 -9.04 5.98
N SER A 76 11.92 -7.76 5.73
CA SER A 76 12.95 -6.95 6.38
C SER A 76 12.51 -5.51 6.72
N GLY A 77 11.22 -5.18 6.85
CA GLY A 77 10.81 -3.83 7.27
C GLY A 77 9.32 -3.69 7.59
N SER A 78 9.00 -3.67 8.89
CA SER A 78 7.64 -3.57 9.45
C SER A 78 6.78 -2.46 8.85
N ALA A 79 5.53 -2.83 8.57
CA ALA A 79 4.40 -1.94 8.39
C ALA A 79 4.25 -1.00 9.60
N ALA A 80 4.36 0.30 9.38
CA ALA A 80 3.79 1.33 10.24
C ALA A 80 3.78 2.65 9.47
N ASP A 81 2.62 3.30 9.42
CA ASP A 81 2.51 4.74 9.68
C ASP A 81 1.03 5.15 9.68
N GLY A 82 0.47 5.21 10.89
CA GLY A 82 -0.47 6.26 11.34
C GLY A 82 -1.95 6.03 11.10
#